data_AF-A0A2E8Y403-F1
#
_entry.id   AF-A0A2E8Y403-F1
#
_cell.length_a   1.000
_cell.length_b   1.000
_cell.length_c   1.000
_cell.angle_alpha   90.00
_cell.angle_beta   90.00
_cell.angle_gamma   90.00
#
_symmetry.space_group_name_H-M   'P 1'
#
loop_
_entity.id
_entity.type
_entity.pdbx_description
1 polymer ?
#
loop_
_entity_poly.entity_id
_entity_poly.type
_entity_poly.pdbx_seq_one_letter_code
_entity_poly.pdbx_strand_id
1 'polypeptide(L)' 'GDRMALSTMMAVMGRTAAYTGKQITYEQALNAKEDRYPKDMNWETGKHTPPPLAKPGITPFV' A
#
# COMPACT_ATOMS: atom_id res chain seq x y z
N GLY A 1 12.11 -1.26 -20.28
CA GLY A 1 11.51 -0.64 -19.08
C GLY A 1 10.25 -1.38 -18.65
N ASP A 2 9.36 -1.66 -19.60
CA ASP A 2 7.97 -2.05 -19.32
C ASP A 2 7.79 -3.32 -18.50
N ARG A 3 8.62 -4.35 -18.73
CA ARG A 3 8.56 -5.59 -17.92
C ARG A 3 8.81 -5.34 -16.44
N MET A 4 9.70 -4.41 -16.10
CA MET A 4 10.00 -4.04 -14.71
C MET A 4 8.86 -3.24 -14.09
N ALA A 5 8.28 -2.30 -14.85
CA ALA A 5 7.13 -1.54 -14.38
C ALA A 5 5.91 -2.45 -14.11
N LEU A 6 5.66 -3.41 -15.00
CA LEU A 6 4.57 -4.38 -14.85
C LEU A 6 4.79 -5.36 -13.69
N SER A 7 6.02 -5.86 -13.49
CA SER A 7 6.32 -6.77 -12.38
C SER A 7 6.25 -6.09 -11.02
N THR A 8 6.74 -4.84 -10.90
CA THR A 8 6.57 -4.04 -9.68
C THR A 8 5.10 -3.77 -9.41
N MET A 9 4.31 -3.44 -10.44
CA MET A 9 2.88 -3.21 -10.28
C MET A 9 2.13 -4.48 -9.85
N MET A 10 2.48 -5.64 -10.40
CA MET A 10 1.93 -6.93 -9.96
C MET A 10 2.19 -7.19 -8.47
N ALA A 11 3.40 -6.89 -7.98
CA ALA A 11 3.73 -7.06 -6.58
C ALA A 11 2.92 -6.12 -5.66
N VAL A 12 2.74 -4.87 -6.07
CA VAL A 12 1.90 -3.89 -5.36
C VAL A 12 0.45 -4.36 -5.32
N MET A 13 -0.10 -4.78 -6.46
CA MET A 13 -1.46 -5.31 -6.56
C MET A 13 -1.68 -6.54 -5.69
N GLY A 14 -0.74 -7.49 -5.70
CA GLY A 14 -0.82 -8.71 -4.87
C GLY A 14 -0.83 -8.40 -3.38
N ARG A 15 0.03 -7.47 -2.93
CA ARG A 15 0.06 -6.99 -1.55
C ARG A 15 -1.27 -6.34 -1.15
N THR A 16 -1.78 -5.45 -1.99
CA THR A 16 -3.01 -4.71 -1.67
C THR A 16 -4.25 -5.62 -1.74
N ALA A 17 -4.28 -6.61 -2.65
CA ALA A 17 -5.33 -7.61 -2.69
C ALA A 17 -5.34 -8.48 -1.42
N ALA A 18 -4.17 -8.86 -0.90
CA ALA A 18 -4.06 -9.62 0.35
C ALA A 18 -4.54 -8.82 1.58
N TYR A 19 -4.29 -7.51 1.63
CA TYR A 19 -4.72 -6.68 2.76
C TYR A 19 -6.19 -6.27 2.70
N THR A 20 -6.75 -6.11 1.51
CA THR A 20 -8.14 -5.66 1.31
C THR A 20 -9.11 -6.83 1.14
N GLY A 21 -8.62 -8.02 0.81
CA GLY A 21 -9.44 -9.20 0.51
C GLY A 21 -10.25 -9.06 -0.79
N LYS A 22 -9.97 -8.05 -1.62
CA LYS A 22 -10.70 -7.75 -2.86
C LYS A 22 -9.82 -7.94 -4.08
N GLN A 23 -10.46 -8.26 -5.21
CA GLN A 23 -9.80 -8.26 -6.51
C GLN A 23 -9.52 -6.81 -6.91
N ILE A 24 -8.24 -6.47 -7.11
CA ILE A 24 -7.79 -5.16 -7.56
C ILE A 24 -7.43 -5.25 -9.04
N THR A 25 -8.02 -4.38 -9.86
CA THR A 25 -7.67 -4.25 -11.27
C THR A 25 -6.45 -3.34 -11.47
N TYR A 26 -5.78 -3.47 -12.61
CA TYR A 26 -4.57 -2.69 -12.90
C TYR A 26 -4.84 -1.17 -12.90
N GLU A 27 -6.00 -0.76 -13.42
CA GLU A 27 -6.45 0.64 -13.44
C GLU A 27 -6.76 1.17 -12.04
N GLN A 28 -7.33 0.33 -11.17
CA GLN A 28 -7.56 0.67 -9.77
C GLN A 28 -6.25 0.84 -9.00
N ALA A 29 -5.22 0.03 -9.30
CA ALA A 29 -3.91 0.18 -8.70
C ALA A 29 -3.18 1.44 -9.17
N LEU A 30 -3.34 1.82 -10.45
CA LEU A 30 -2.79 3.08 -10.99
C LEU A 30 -3.45 4.33 -10.38
N ASN A 31 -4.76 4.26 -10.10
CA ASN A 31 -5.53 5.38 -9.57
C ASN A 31 -5.71 5.34 -8.04
N ALA A 32 -5.01 4.45 -7.34
CA ALA A 32 -5.16 4.30 -5.89
C ALA A 32 -4.76 5.58 -5.14
N LYS A 33 -5.61 6.05 -4.23
CA LYS A 33 -5.34 7.23 -3.37
C LYS A 33 -4.71 6.85 -2.03
N GLU A 34 -4.08 5.68 -1.98
CA GLU A 34 -3.54 5.11 -0.75
C GLU A 34 -2.30 5.88 -0.29
N ASP A 35 -2.45 6.74 0.72
CA ASP A 35 -1.34 7.44 1.37
C ASP A 35 -0.84 6.63 2.58
N ARG A 36 0.30 5.96 2.39
CA ARG A 36 1.00 5.20 3.45
C ARG A 36 2.11 5.98 4.12
N TYR A 37 2.21 7.28 3.87
CA TYR A 37 3.22 8.13 4.48
C TYR A 37 2.91 8.34 5.98
N PRO A 38 3.89 8.18 6.89
CA PRO A 38 3.71 8.50 8.30
C PRO A 38 3.50 10.02 8.46
N LYS A 39 2.30 10.44 8.88
CA LYS A 39 1.98 11.86 9.09
C LYS A 39 2.74 12.47 10.29
N ASP A 40 3.13 11.65 11.25
CA ASP A 40 3.89 12.05 12.45
C ASP A 40 5.39 11.75 12.30
N MET A 41 6.02 12.37 11.30
CA MET A 41 7.46 12.24 11.09
C MET A 41 8.23 13.28 11.91
N ASN A 42 8.40 13.03 13.22
CA ASN A 42 9.24 13.87 14.07
C ASN A 42 10.72 13.51 13.89
N TRP A 43 11.44 14.30 13.10
CA TRP A 43 12.86 14.11 12.79
C TRP A 43 13.80 14.46 13.96
N GLU A 44 13.30 15.16 14.99
CA GLU A 44 14.11 15.59 16.15
C GLU A 44 14.25 14.49 17.20
N THR A 45 13.22 13.65 17.37
CA THR A 45 13.21 12.57 18.38
C THR A 45 13.48 11.19 17.81
N GLY A 46 13.49 11.03 16.47
CA GLY A 46 13.70 9.75 15.80
C GLY A 46 12.64 8.69 16.13
N LYS A 47 11.53 9.09 16.76
CA LYS A 47 10.45 8.22 17.20
C LYS A 47 9.27 8.40 16.25
N HIS A 48 8.98 7.36 15.50
CA HIS A 48 7.73 7.22 14.78
C HIS A 48 6.87 6.22 15.52
N THR A 49 5.59 6.55 15.74
CA THR A 49 4.61 5.57 16.20
C THR A 49 4.49 4.52 15.09
N PRO A 50 4.88 3.26 15.31
CA PRO A 50 4.75 2.25 14.27
C PRO A 50 3.27 2.13 13.90
N PRO A 51 2.90 2.19 12.62
CA PRO A 51 1.53 1.89 12.24
C PRO A 51 1.18 0.47 12.74
N PRO A 52 -0.06 0.22 13.15
CA PRO A 52 -0.48 -1.09 13.60
C PRO A 52 -0.17 -2.15 12.54
N LEU A 53 0.20 -3.36 12.98
CA LEU A 53 0.52 -4.47 12.09
C LEU A 53 -0.60 -4.67 11.07
N ALA A 54 -0.24 -4.71 9.79
CA ALA A 54 -1.19 -4.88 8.71
C ALA A 54 -1.91 -6.23 8.84
N LYS A 55 -3.21 -6.20 9.13
CA LYS A 55 -4.07 -7.39 9.25
C LYS A 55 -4.77 -7.64 7.91
N PRO A 56 -4.68 -8.85 7.34
CA PRO A 56 -5.41 -9.21 6.11
C PRO A 56 -6.92 -9.01 6.27
N GLY A 57 -7.57 -8.46 5.24
CA GLY A 57 -9.02 -8.32 5.14
C GLY A 57 -9.65 -7.15 5.91
N ILE A 58 -8.86 -6.28 6.55
CA ILE A 58 -9.38 -5.19 7.39
C ILE A 58 -9.21 -3.81 6.73
N THR A 59 -8.20 -3.62 5.87
CA THR A 59 -7.97 -2.30 5.23
C THR A 59 -8.93 -2.12 4.05
N PRO A 60 -9.87 -1.16 4.09
CA PRO A 60 -10.72 -0.86 2.93
C PRO A 60 -9.88 -0.21 1.83
N PHE A 61 -9.95 -0.77 0.62
CA PHE A 61 -9.39 -0.12 -0.57
C PHE A 61 -10.27 1.07 -0.96
N VAL A 62 -9.70 2.27 -1.05
CA VAL A 62 -10.36 3.51 -1.49
C VAL A 62 -9.49 4.21 -2.53
#